data_AF-A0A8C7L7Q2-F1
#
_entry.id   AF-A0A8C7L7Q2-F1
#
_cell.length_a   1.000
_cell.length_b   1.000
_cell.length_c   1.000
_cell.angle_alpha   90.00
_cell.angle_beta   90.00
_cell.angle_gamma   90.00
#
_symmetry.space_group_name_H-M   'P 1'
#
loop_
_entity.id
_entity.type
_entity.pdbx_description
1 polymer ?
#
loop_
_entity_poly.entity_id
_entity_poly.type
_entity_poly.pdbx_seq_one_letter_code
_entity_poly.pdbx_strand_id
1 'polypeptide(L)'
;MHVLLLKEPREGGSGPDPYIKELASRGHKATLIPVLSFTFVSLNTLSDKLFQPERHGGLIFTSPRAVEAVKMCLEDDERTEQWNMDIKDKWNAKSIYVVGKATAALVENLGLVPLGEDTGTADVLSRLILERTTIIYLFKRNM
;
A
#
# COMPACT_ATOMS: atom_id res chain seq x y z
N MET A 1 -4.95 5.94 -36.94
CA MET A 1 -5.45 4.64 -36.46
C MET A 1 -6.33 4.85 -35.24
N HIS A 2 -7.38 4.04 -35.05
CA HIS A 2 -8.18 4.02 -33.82
C HIS A 2 -7.57 3.02 -32.84
N VAL A 3 -7.37 3.42 -31.59
CA VAL A 3 -6.73 2.61 -30.54
C VAL A 3 -7.69 2.48 -29.36
N LEU A 4 -7.86 1.27 -28.83
CA LEU A 4 -8.64 1.01 -27.63
C LEU A 4 -7.69 0.76 -26.45
N LEU A 5 -7.83 1.55 -25.38
CA LEU A 5 -7.07 1.42 -24.14
C LEU A 5 -7.92 0.73 -23.08
N LEU A 6 -7.48 -0.46 -22.65
CA LEU A 6 -8.14 -1.27 -21.62
C LEU A 6 -7.33 -1.19 -20.32
N LYS A 7 -7.50 -0.10 -19.59
CA LYS A 7 -6.79 0.17 -18.33
C LYS A 7 -7.66 1.04 -17.43
N GLU A 8 -7.32 1.12 -16.15
CA GLU A 8 -7.95 2.14 -15.31
C GLU A 8 -7.52 3.55 -15.72
N PRO A 9 -8.41 4.54 -15.61
CA PRO A 9 -8.04 5.94 -15.77
C PRO A 9 -6.90 6.32 -14.81
N ARG A 10 -6.13 7.32 -15.17
CA ARG A 10 -5.18 7.92 -14.23
C ARG A 10 -5.95 8.55 -13.06
N GLU A 11 -5.63 8.16 -11.83
CA GLU A 11 -6.17 8.79 -10.63
C GLU A 11 -5.37 10.05 -10.25
N GLY A 12 -6.06 11.10 -9.81
CA GLY A 12 -5.46 12.27 -9.16
C GLY A 12 -4.62 13.24 -10.02
N GLY A 13 -4.66 13.15 -11.36
CA GLY A 13 -3.92 14.06 -12.25
C GLY A 13 -4.80 15.09 -12.95
N SER A 14 -4.36 16.36 -13.02
CA SER A 14 -4.95 17.34 -13.94
C SER A 14 -4.45 17.07 -15.36
N GLY A 15 -5.37 16.71 -16.26
CA GLY A 15 -5.08 16.54 -17.69
C GLY A 15 -5.40 15.16 -18.26
N PRO A 16 -5.25 15.00 -19.60
CA PRO A 16 -5.55 13.75 -20.29
C PRO A 16 -4.62 12.61 -19.84
N ASP A 17 -5.13 11.38 -19.93
CA ASP A 17 -4.33 10.18 -19.69
C ASP A 17 -3.05 10.21 -20.54
N PRO A 18 -1.86 9.88 -19.99
CA PRO A 18 -0.59 9.94 -20.72
C PRO A 18 -0.60 9.16 -22.03
N TYR A 19 -1.28 8.00 -22.07
CA TYR A 19 -1.40 7.21 -23.30
C TYR A 19 -2.25 7.92 -24.33
N ILE A 20 -3.38 8.53 -23.93
CA ILE A 20 -4.23 9.30 -24.84
C ILE A 20 -3.44 10.48 -25.41
N LYS A 21 -2.71 11.20 -24.56
CA LYS A 21 -1.88 12.34 -24.96
C LYS A 21 -0.81 11.93 -25.99
N GLU A 22 -0.07 10.86 -25.72
CA GLU A 22 1.03 10.40 -26.59
C GLU A 22 0.52 9.75 -27.89
N LEU A 23 -0.64 9.10 -27.86
CA LEU A 23 -1.26 8.58 -29.10
C LEU A 23 -1.76 9.74 -29.98
N ALA A 24 -2.36 10.76 -29.38
CA ALA A 24 -2.82 11.95 -30.10
C ALA A 24 -1.65 12.70 -30.76
N SER A 25 -0.50 12.82 -30.09
CA SER A 25 0.69 13.48 -30.66
C SER A 25 1.24 12.77 -31.90
N ARG A 26 0.89 11.49 -32.11
CA ARG A 26 1.26 10.66 -33.26
C ARG A 26 0.14 10.48 -34.28
N GLY A 27 -0.94 11.27 -34.20
CA GLY A 27 -2.07 11.21 -35.12
C GLY A 27 -2.97 9.98 -34.94
N HIS A 28 -2.98 9.39 -33.73
CA HIS A 28 -3.87 8.29 -33.38
C HIS A 28 -5.03 8.77 -32.52
N LYS A 29 -6.22 8.19 -32.72
CA LYS A 29 -7.40 8.45 -31.91
C LYS A 29 -7.57 7.33 -30.90
N ALA A 30 -7.44 7.63 -29.61
CA ALA A 30 -7.57 6.67 -28.54
C ALA A 30 -8.94 6.76 -27.84
N THR A 31 -9.52 5.62 -27.51
CA THR A 31 -10.70 5.50 -26.63
C THR A 31 -10.29 4.67 -25.41
N LEU A 32 -10.53 5.16 -24.20
CA LEU A 32 -10.22 4.44 -22.95
C LEU A 32 -11.48 3.82 -22.38
N ILE A 33 -11.44 2.50 -22.12
CA ILE A 33 -12.46 1.75 -21.40
C ILE A 33 -11.82 1.22 -20.10
N PRO A 34 -12.29 1.67 -18.93
CA PRO A 34 -11.92 1.08 -17.65
C PRO A 34 -12.34 -0.39 -17.59
N VAL A 35 -11.40 -1.28 -17.27
CA VAL A 35 -11.66 -2.74 -17.17
C VAL A 35 -11.53 -3.29 -15.76
N LEU A 36 -11.19 -2.43 -14.79
CA LEU A 36 -11.14 -2.76 -13.38
C LEU A 36 -12.03 -1.78 -12.61
N SER A 37 -12.55 -2.27 -11.49
CA SER A 37 -13.23 -1.50 -10.46
C SER A 37 -13.03 -2.24 -9.15
N PHE A 38 -13.06 -1.51 -8.04
CA PHE A 38 -12.90 -2.07 -6.72
C PHE A 38 -13.78 -1.31 -5.73
N THR A 39 -14.03 -1.94 -4.59
CA THR A 39 -14.71 -1.31 -3.46
C THR A 39 -14.01 -1.72 -2.18
N PHE A 40 -14.03 -0.83 -1.19
CA PHE A 40 -13.52 -1.12 0.13
C PHE A 40 -14.54 -1.91 0.94
N VAL A 41 -14.08 -2.97 1.59
CA VAL A 41 -14.91 -3.87 2.40
C VAL A 41 -14.31 -4.04 3.77
N SER A 42 -15.15 -4.38 4.75
CA SER A 42 -14.72 -4.70 6.11
C SER A 42 -13.89 -3.62 6.82
N LEU A 43 -14.13 -2.34 6.49
CA LEU A 43 -13.39 -1.19 7.06
C LEU A 43 -13.48 -1.13 8.59
N ASN A 44 -14.64 -1.48 9.18
CA ASN A 44 -14.79 -1.53 10.64
C ASN A 44 -13.86 -2.60 11.25
N THR A 45 -13.85 -3.81 10.68
CA THR A 45 -12.96 -4.89 11.12
C THR A 45 -11.49 -4.53 10.95
N LEU A 46 -11.14 -3.84 9.86
CA LEU A 46 -9.78 -3.34 9.63
C LEU A 46 -9.39 -2.32 10.69
N SER A 47 -10.25 -1.33 10.95
CA SER A 47 -10.05 -0.32 12.00
C SER A 47 -9.84 -0.99 13.36
N ASP A 48 -10.72 -1.89 13.79
CA ASP A 48 -10.58 -2.57 15.09
C ASP A 48 -9.25 -3.32 15.24
N LYS A 49 -8.76 -3.96 14.16
CA LYS A 49 -7.47 -4.66 14.17
C LYS A 49 -6.26 -3.71 14.15
N LEU A 50 -6.34 -2.59 13.44
CA LEU A 50 -5.29 -1.58 13.40
C LEU A 50 -5.03 -0.97 14.79
N PHE A 51 -6.07 -0.81 15.59
CA PHE A 51 -5.98 -0.27 16.96
C PHE A 51 -5.69 -1.35 18.02
N GLN A 52 -5.29 -2.55 17.59
CA GLN A 52 -4.86 -3.67 18.44
C GLN A 52 -3.48 -4.21 17.99
N PRO A 53 -2.43 -3.37 17.95
CA PRO A 53 -1.10 -3.77 17.48
C PRO A 53 -0.50 -4.93 18.29
N GLU A 54 -0.83 -5.07 19.56
CA GLU A 54 -0.39 -6.16 20.45
C GLU A 54 -0.83 -7.56 19.98
N ARG A 55 -1.89 -7.65 19.16
CA ARG A 55 -2.41 -8.93 18.65
C ARG A 55 -1.71 -9.43 17.39
N HIS A 56 -0.80 -8.63 16.81
CA HIS A 56 -0.15 -8.94 15.54
C HIS A 56 1.36 -8.70 15.62
N GLY A 57 2.11 -9.47 14.82
CA GLY A 57 3.58 -9.35 14.74
C GLY A 57 4.08 -8.24 13.82
N GLY A 58 3.21 -7.66 13.00
CA GLY A 58 3.57 -6.69 11.96
C GLY A 58 2.45 -6.47 10.94
N LEU A 59 2.75 -5.66 9.92
CA LEU A 59 1.85 -5.35 8.80
C LEU A 59 2.49 -5.73 7.47
N ILE A 60 1.67 -6.07 6.47
CA ILE A 60 2.12 -6.30 5.10
C ILE A 60 1.15 -5.57 4.15
N PHE A 61 1.67 -4.65 3.34
CA PHE A 61 0.91 -3.94 2.31
C PHE A 61 1.41 -4.34 0.92
N THR A 62 0.59 -5.05 0.16
CA THR A 62 0.93 -5.48 -1.21
C THR A 62 0.28 -4.63 -2.30
N SER A 63 -0.50 -3.61 -1.92
CA SER A 63 -1.27 -2.79 -2.83
C SER A 63 -1.46 -1.37 -2.28
N PRO A 64 -1.34 -0.32 -3.11
CA PRO A 64 -1.71 1.06 -2.74
C PRO A 64 -3.11 1.16 -2.13
N ARG A 65 -4.07 0.41 -2.68
CA ARG A 65 -5.46 0.36 -2.21
C ARG A 65 -5.59 -0.10 -0.76
N ALA A 66 -4.74 -1.03 -0.33
CA ALA A 66 -4.75 -1.45 1.08
C ALA A 66 -4.35 -0.29 2.01
N VAL A 67 -3.44 0.58 1.56
CA VAL A 67 -3.03 1.77 2.31
C VAL A 67 -4.14 2.82 2.32
N GLU A 68 -4.85 3.00 1.21
CA GLU A 68 -6.03 3.86 1.14
C GLU A 68 -7.14 3.38 2.08
N ALA A 69 -7.39 2.07 2.17
CA ALA A 69 -8.33 1.51 3.14
C ALA A 69 -7.93 1.84 4.59
N VAL A 70 -6.63 1.81 4.90
CA VAL A 70 -6.13 2.24 6.22
C VAL A 70 -6.36 3.73 6.42
N LYS A 71 -6.11 4.58 5.42
CA LYS A 71 -6.41 6.02 5.50
C LYS A 71 -7.88 6.26 5.83
N MET A 72 -8.79 5.55 5.19
CA MET A 72 -10.24 5.65 5.47
C MET A 72 -10.57 5.24 6.92
N CYS A 73 -9.90 4.23 7.47
CA CYS A 73 -10.06 3.85 8.88
C CYS A 73 -9.57 4.92 9.88
N LEU A 74 -8.80 5.91 9.39
CA LEU A 74 -8.24 7.02 10.14
C LEU A 74 -8.90 8.35 9.77
N GLU A 75 -10.05 8.38 9.09
CA GLU A 75 -10.75 9.64 8.78
C GLU A 75 -11.53 10.20 9.97
N ASP A 76 -11.85 9.36 10.95
CA ASP A 76 -12.50 9.78 12.19
C ASP A 76 -11.50 10.50 13.12
N ASP A 77 -11.93 11.62 13.75
CA ASP A 77 -11.06 12.46 14.57
C ASP A 77 -10.47 11.70 15.77
N GLU A 78 -11.28 10.86 16.45
CA GLU A 78 -10.83 10.06 17.59
C GLU A 78 -9.79 9.03 17.15
N ARG A 79 -10.04 8.35 16.03
CA ARG A 79 -9.08 7.40 15.44
C ARG A 79 -7.80 8.10 15.01
N THR A 80 -7.89 9.28 14.41
CA THR A 80 -6.73 10.09 14.00
C THR A 80 -5.87 10.49 15.20
N GLU A 81 -6.51 10.95 16.27
CA GLU A 81 -5.83 11.34 17.50
C GLU A 81 -5.13 10.14 18.14
N GLN A 82 -5.83 9.03 18.34
CA GLN A 82 -5.27 7.79 18.86
C GLN A 82 -4.12 7.27 17.99
N TRP A 83 -4.25 7.33 16.66
CA TRP A 83 -3.21 6.96 15.71
C TRP A 83 -1.92 7.74 15.94
N ASN A 84 -2.04 9.06 16.04
CA ASN A 84 -0.92 9.96 16.22
C ASN A 84 -0.36 9.97 17.63
N MET A 85 -1.17 9.60 18.64
CA MET A 85 -0.74 9.56 20.04
C MET A 85 0.16 8.36 20.33
N ASP A 86 -0.22 7.13 19.94
CA ASP A 86 0.62 5.95 20.24
C ASP A 86 0.50 4.76 19.28
N ILE A 87 -0.59 4.60 18.53
CA ILE A 87 -0.82 3.37 17.75
C ILE A 87 0.19 3.25 16.61
N LYS A 88 0.49 4.36 15.93
CA LYS A 88 1.51 4.44 14.88
C LYS A 88 2.88 3.97 15.38
N ASP A 89 3.30 4.42 16.55
CA ASP A 89 4.59 4.08 17.13
C ASP A 89 4.66 2.61 17.58
N LYS A 90 3.54 2.08 18.11
CA LYS A 90 3.42 0.64 18.41
C LYS A 90 3.54 -0.24 17.16
N TRP A 91 3.05 0.24 16.01
CA TRP A 91 3.26 -0.45 14.73
C TRP A 91 4.69 -0.31 14.23
N ASN A 92 5.32 0.87 14.36
CA ASN A 92 6.71 1.09 13.98
C ASN A 92 7.71 0.30 14.84
N ALA A 93 7.33 -0.09 16.06
CA ALA A 93 8.10 -1.03 16.88
C ALA A 93 8.05 -2.49 16.35
N LYS A 94 7.27 -2.76 15.30
CA LYS A 94 7.09 -4.07 14.66
C LYS A 94 7.60 -4.04 13.22
N SER A 95 7.54 -5.18 12.54
CA SER A 95 7.91 -5.25 11.12
C SER A 95 6.76 -4.81 10.22
N ILE A 96 7.01 -3.86 9.33
CA ILE A 96 6.06 -3.39 8.34
C ILE A 96 6.66 -3.64 6.96
N TYR A 97 6.01 -4.47 6.17
CA TYR A 97 6.49 -4.89 4.86
C TYR A 97 5.61 -4.33 3.75
N VAL A 98 6.22 -3.99 2.62
CA VAL A 98 5.52 -3.48 1.44
C VAL A 98 6.03 -4.11 0.16
N VAL A 99 5.19 -4.15 -0.87
CA VAL A 99 5.62 -4.46 -2.25
C VAL A 99 5.56 -3.19 -3.09
N GLY A 100 6.71 -2.77 -3.62
CA GLY A 100 6.80 -1.67 -4.57
C GLY A 100 6.83 -0.27 -3.94
N LYS A 101 7.57 0.62 -4.60
CA LYS A 101 7.82 2.01 -4.15
C LYS A 101 6.56 2.85 -4.03
N ALA A 102 5.58 2.64 -4.91
CA ALA A 102 4.31 3.37 -4.86
C ALA A 102 3.54 3.08 -3.56
N THR A 103 3.51 1.81 -3.13
CA THR A 103 2.88 1.43 -1.86
C THR A 103 3.70 1.92 -0.67
N ALA A 104 5.03 1.82 -0.74
CA ALA A 104 5.94 2.32 0.29
C ALA A 104 5.69 3.81 0.59
N ALA A 105 5.68 4.66 -0.44
CA ALA A 105 5.44 6.10 -0.30
C ALA A 105 4.08 6.41 0.36
N LEU A 106 3.03 5.62 0.09
CA LEU A 106 1.74 5.80 0.75
C LEU A 106 1.77 5.36 2.22
N VAL A 107 2.51 4.30 2.55
CA VAL A 107 2.68 3.82 3.92
C VAL A 107 3.51 4.83 4.73
N GLU A 108 4.54 5.43 4.14
CA GLU A 108 5.31 6.51 4.76
C GLU A 108 4.44 7.74 5.07
N ASN A 109 3.47 8.06 4.21
CA ASN A 109 2.50 9.14 4.46
C ASN A 109 1.56 8.85 5.65
N LEU A 110 1.44 7.58 6.10
CA LEU A 110 0.78 7.23 7.37
C LEU A 110 1.70 7.42 8.58
N GLY A 111 2.96 7.80 8.35
CA GLY A 111 4.03 7.89 9.34
C GLY A 111 4.57 6.53 9.79
N LEU A 112 4.38 5.49 8.96
CA LEU A 112 4.95 4.16 9.18
C LEU A 112 6.29 4.02 8.46
N VAL A 113 7.15 3.11 8.93
CA VAL A 113 8.48 2.85 8.35
C VAL A 113 8.48 1.49 7.63
N PRO A 114 8.24 1.44 6.31
CA PRO A 114 8.14 0.19 5.57
C PRO A 114 9.51 -0.43 5.20
N LEU A 115 9.49 -1.73 4.93
CA LEU A 115 10.61 -2.51 4.38
C LEU A 115 10.17 -3.27 3.12
N GLY A 116 11.10 -3.52 2.21
CA GLY A 116 10.86 -4.41 1.05
C GLY A 116 10.31 -3.73 -0.20
N GLU A 117 10.30 -2.40 -0.27
CA GLU A 117 9.84 -1.65 -1.45
C GLU A 117 10.52 -2.05 -2.77
N ASP A 118 11.79 -2.45 -2.72
CA ASP A 118 12.59 -2.88 -3.87
C ASP A 118 12.36 -4.34 -4.27
N THR A 119 11.56 -5.10 -3.52
CA THR A 119 11.29 -6.52 -3.82
C THR A 119 10.47 -6.70 -5.10
N GLY A 120 9.63 -5.72 -5.45
CA GLY A 120 8.85 -5.67 -6.68
C GLY A 120 7.70 -6.68 -6.79
N THR A 121 7.80 -7.85 -6.14
CA THR A 121 6.76 -8.89 -6.13
C THR A 121 6.58 -9.52 -4.75
N ALA A 122 5.41 -10.13 -4.52
CA ALA A 122 5.11 -10.85 -3.29
C ALA A 122 6.06 -12.05 -3.06
N ASP A 123 6.49 -12.73 -4.13
CA ASP A 123 7.43 -13.86 -4.03
C ASP A 123 8.81 -13.46 -3.54
N VAL A 124 9.31 -12.30 -3.96
CA VAL A 124 10.60 -11.78 -3.49
C VAL A 124 10.46 -11.26 -2.05
N LEU A 125 9.35 -10.58 -1.74
CA LEU A 125 9.07 -10.11 -0.39
C LEU A 125 8.99 -11.26 0.62
N SER A 126 8.34 -12.37 0.27
CA SER A 126 8.21 -13.51 1.19
C SER A 126 9.56 -14.09 1.59
N ARG A 127 10.53 -14.16 0.67
CA ARG A 127 11.91 -14.57 0.96
C ARG A 127 12.60 -13.61 1.91
N LEU A 128 12.50 -12.31 1.67
CA LEU A 128 13.05 -11.28 2.57
C LEU A 128 12.49 -11.41 3.99
N ILE A 129 11.18 -11.64 4.12
CA ILE A 129 10.51 -11.83 5.42
C ILE A 129 11.10 -13.06 6.14
N LEU A 130 11.24 -14.19 5.44
CA LEU A 130 11.79 -15.42 6.00
C LEU A 130 13.26 -15.25 6.43
N GLU A 131 14.09 -14.60 5.63
CA GLU A 131 15.49 -14.32 5.95
C GLU A 131 15.63 -13.48 7.22
N ARG A 132 14.89 -12.36 7.31
CA ARG A 132 14.93 -11.48 8.48
C ARG A 132 14.38 -12.15 9.73
N THR A 133 13.32 -12.95 9.60
CA THR A 133 12.73 -13.68 10.73
C THR A 133 13.69 -14.76 11.22
N THR A 134 14.32 -15.50 10.32
CA THR A 134 15.31 -16.54 10.65
C THR A 134 16.50 -15.94 11.39
N ILE A 135 17.02 -14.80 10.94
CA ILE A 135 18.12 -14.09 11.61
C ILE A 135 17.72 -13.69 13.05
N ILE A 136 16.51 -13.16 13.24
CA ILE A 136 16.03 -12.79 14.59
C ILE A 136 15.96 -14.01 15.52
N TYR A 137 15.46 -15.15 15.04
CA TYR A 137 15.42 -16.38 15.83
C TYR A 137 16.83 -16.89 16.17
N LEU A 138 17.79 -16.80 15.24
CA LEU A 138 19.17 -17.18 15.50
C LEU A 138 19.83 -16.28 16.54
N PHE A 139 19.63 -14.96 16.49
CA PHE A 139 20.17 -14.05 17.51
C PHE A 139 19.56 -14.28 18.90
N LYS A 140 18.25 -14.49 19.00
CA LYS A 140 17.59 -14.77 20.29
C LYS A 140 17.99 -16.10 20.93
N ARG A 141 18.50 -17.05 20.14
CA ARG A 141 18.90 -18.38 20.64
C ARG A 141 20.37 -18.43 21.10
N ASN A 142 21.16 -17.41 20.77
CA ASN A 142 22.58 -17.29 21.12
C ASN A 142 22.85 -16.22 22.21
N MET A 143 21.79 -15.72 22.86
CA MET A 143 21.83 -14.93 24.09
C MET A 143 21.14 -15.71 25.20
#